data_AF-A0A2N2NIM0-F1
#
_entry.id   AF-A0A2N2NIM0-F1
#
_cell.length_a   1.000
_cell.length_b   1.000
_cell.length_c   1.000
_cell.angle_alpha   90.00
_cell.angle_beta   90.00
_cell.angle_gamma   90.00
#
_symmetry.space_group_name_H-M   'P 1'
#
loop_
_entity.id
_entity.type
_entity.pdbx_description
1 polymer ?
#
loop_
_entity_poly.entity_id
_entity_poly.type
_entity_poly.pdbx_seq_one_letter_code
_entity_poly.pdbx_strand_id
1 'polypeptide(L)'
;MKNKNFVIIVIAVLFLLLCCVTVVVVSVFAYLRLTPQSSQFFDDVIEPGNSLNDSPIQVFPDDPYDYQQVIFVDDLTINMMESFPLQVSVTVVGNLPDGCTRIVDSKAEMIDETTFELRIFTERPEDMMCTLAMVPFEENINLDVEGLPAETYTVKGFGLENSFTLDMDNK
;
A
#
# COMPACT_ATOMS: atom_id res chain seq x y z
N MET A 1 -2.84 -56.82 41.55
CA MET A 1 -2.80 -56.72 40.07
C MET A 1 -3.25 -55.37 39.52
N LYS A 2 -4.12 -54.60 40.19
CA LYS A 2 -4.67 -53.32 39.69
C LYS A 2 -3.64 -52.17 39.63
N ASN A 3 -2.62 -52.22 40.48
CA ASN A 3 -1.63 -51.16 40.69
C ASN A 3 -0.56 -51.15 39.59
N LYS A 4 -0.23 -52.31 39.01
CA LYS A 4 0.79 -52.44 37.96
C LYS A 4 0.34 -51.82 36.64
N ASN A 5 -0.93 -52.01 36.28
CA ASN A 5 -1.52 -51.41 35.07
C ASN A 5 -1.65 -49.89 35.21
N PHE A 6 -1.99 -49.40 36.41
CA PHE A 6 -2.06 -47.97 36.69
C PHE A 6 -0.68 -47.30 36.58
N VAL A 7 0.36 -47.92 37.12
CA VAL A 7 1.75 -47.41 37.02
C VAL A 7 2.22 -47.39 35.56
N ILE A 8 1.89 -48.41 34.77
CA ILE A 8 2.24 -48.44 33.33
C ILE A 8 1.54 -47.31 32.56
N ILE A 9 0.26 -47.04 32.85
CA ILE A 9 -0.48 -45.94 32.21
C ILE A 9 0.14 -44.58 32.57
N VAL A 10 0.48 -44.35 33.84
CA VAL A 10 1.10 -43.08 34.27
C VAL A 10 2.47 -42.88 33.61
N ILE A 11 3.29 -43.93 33.49
CA ILE A 11 4.59 -43.84 32.80
C ILE A 11 4.39 -43.57 31.31
N ALA A 12 3.43 -44.21 30.65
CA ALA A 12 3.15 -44.00 29.23
C ALA A 12 2.66 -42.57 28.95
N VAL A 13 1.78 -42.03 29.80
CA VAL A 13 1.30 -40.64 29.69
C VAL A 13 2.43 -39.64 29.93
N LEU A 14 3.27 -39.88 30.94
CA LEU A 14 4.42 -39.00 31.21
C LEU A 14 5.42 -38.99 30.05
N PHE A 15 5.68 -40.16 29.45
CA PHE A 15 6.57 -40.28 28.30
C PHE A 15 6.01 -39.57 27.06
N LEU A 16 4.69 -39.70 26.83
CA LEU A 16 4.00 -39.02 25.73
C LEU A 16 4.06 -37.49 25.90
N LEU A 17 3.81 -36.98 27.12
CA LEU A 17 3.88 -35.55 27.41
C LEU A 17 5.30 -35.00 27.23
N LEU A 18 6.33 -35.70 27.72
CA LEU A 18 7.73 -35.34 27.52
C LEU A 18 8.08 -35.28 26.03
N CYS A 19 7.63 -36.26 25.24
CA CYS A 19 7.87 -36.29 23.80
C CYS A 19 7.23 -35.08 23.09
N CYS A 20 5.97 -34.75 23.41
CA CYS A 20 5.29 -33.58 22.85
C CYS A 20 6.03 -32.27 23.14
N VAL A 21 6.48 -32.06 24.39
CA VAL A 21 7.21 -30.84 24.77
C VAL A 21 8.52 -30.72 23.98
N THR A 22 9.27 -31.81 23.82
CA THR A 22 10.53 -31.78 23.06
C THR A 22 10.32 -31.45 21.58
N VAL A 23 9.26 -31.96 20.95
CA VAL A 23 8.95 -31.66 19.53
C VAL A 23 8.63 -30.18 19.36
N VAL A 24 7.81 -29.59 20.24
CA VAL A 24 7.44 -28.17 20.18
C VAL A 24 8.65 -27.26 20.41
N VAL A 25 9.52 -27.60 21.37
CA VAL A 25 10.73 -26.80 21.64
C VAL A 25 11.70 -26.85 20.46
N VAL A 26 11.89 -28.01 19.83
CA VAL A 26 12.78 -28.15 18.66
C VAL A 26 12.24 -27.40 17.45
N SER A 27 10.92 -27.46 17.18
CA SER A 27 10.33 -26.71 16.08
C SER A 27 10.38 -25.21 16.31
N VAL A 28 10.05 -24.72 17.51
CA VAL A 28 10.22 -23.29 17.86
C VAL A 28 11.68 -22.84 17.74
N PHE A 29 12.64 -23.63 18.22
CA PHE A 29 14.07 -23.31 18.05
C PHE A 29 14.48 -23.29 16.57
N ALA A 30 13.98 -24.21 15.74
CA ALA A 30 14.23 -24.20 14.31
C ALA A 30 13.65 -22.94 13.65
N TYR A 31 12.43 -22.52 14.04
CA TYR A 31 11.83 -21.27 13.56
C TYR A 31 12.64 -20.04 14.00
N LEU A 32 13.14 -19.98 15.24
CA LEU A 32 14.02 -18.89 15.68
C LEU A 32 15.38 -18.86 14.98
N ARG A 33 15.87 -19.99 14.46
CA ARG A 33 17.12 -20.05 13.67
C ARG A 33 16.92 -19.67 12.20
N LEU A 34 15.67 -19.56 11.73
CA LEU A 34 15.31 -19.18 10.37
C LEU A 34 14.93 -17.69 10.26
N THR A 35 15.56 -16.78 11.03
CA THR A 35 15.58 -15.37 10.59
C THR A 35 16.56 -15.28 9.42
N PRO A 36 16.09 -15.08 8.19
CA PRO A 36 16.98 -14.84 7.06
C PRO A 36 17.50 -13.41 7.20
N GLN A 37 18.81 -13.28 7.36
CA GLN A 37 19.63 -12.29 6.64
C GLN A 37 18.95 -10.93 6.34
N SER A 38 18.65 -10.13 7.36
CA SER A 38 18.33 -8.70 7.17
C SER A 38 19.54 -7.79 7.42
N SER A 39 20.71 -8.35 7.74
CA SER A 39 21.90 -7.60 8.13
C SER A 39 22.99 -7.50 7.06
N GLN A 40 22.73 -7.91 5.81
CA GLN A 40 23.73 -7.85 4.72
C GLN A 40 23.41 -6.81 3.64
N PHE A 41 22.35 -6.01 3.80
CA PHE A 41 22.06 -4.91 2.89
C PHE A 41 22.92 -3.66 3.17
N PHE A 42 23.55 -3.56 4.35
CA PHE A 42 24.20 -2.33 4.80
C PHE A 42 25.73 -2.29 4.66
N ASP A 43 26.38 -3.34 4.15
CA ASP A 43 27.86 -3.39 4.10
C ASP A 43 28.50 -3.04 2.74
N ASP A 44 27.71 -2.75 1.69
CA ASP A 44 28.26 -2.41 0.36
C ASP A 44 28.36 -0.89 0.11
N VAL A 45 28.07 -0.07 1.12
CA VAL A 45 28.25 1.38 1.08
C VAL A 45 29.29 1.73 2.13
N ILE A 46 30.59 1.54 1.85
CA ILE A 46 31.72 2.46 2.14
C ILE A 46 32.99 1.85 1.50
N GLU A 47 33.34 2.27 0.28
CA GLU A 47 34.75 2.31 -0.12
C GLU A 47 35.39 3.61 0.42
N PRO A 48 36.57 3.57 1.05
CA PRO A 48 37.25 4.78 1.52
C PRO A 48 38.08 5.37 0.38
N GLY A 49 37.48 6.28 -0.40
CA GLY A 49 38.10 6.88 -1.57
C GLY A 49 37.72 8.35 -1.78
N ASN A 50 38.17 9.23 -0.87
CA ASN A 50 38.51 10.63 -1.12
C ASN A 50 37.58 11.49 -2.02
N SER A 51 36.57 12.14 -1.44
CA SER A 51 36.13 13.48 -1.86
C SER A 51 35.38 14.16 -0.71
N LEU A 52 35.94 15.22 -0.14
CA LEU A 52 35.32 16.02 0.93
C LEU A 52 34.37 17.10 0.38
N ASN A 53 33.65 16.79 -0.70
CA ASN A 53 32.74 17.74 -1.33
C ASN A 53 31.60 17.08 -2.12
N ASP A 54 31.26 15.84 -1.83
CA ASP A 54 29.99 15.24 -2.25
C ASP A 54 29.10 15.06 -1.02
N SER A 55 28.55 16.18 -0.51
CA SER A 55 27.26 16.05 0.16
C SER A 55 26.31 15.50 -0.90
N PRO A 56 25.58 14.41 -0.65
CA PRO A 56 24.64 13.88 -1.63
C PRO A 56 23.77 15.04 -2.09
N ILE A 57 23.76 15.31 -3.40
CA ILE A 57 22.87 16.30 -3.98
C ILE A 57 21.46 15.85 -3.63
N GLN A 58 20.91 16.42 -2.56
CA GLN A 58 19.50 16.37 -2.27
C GLN A 58 18.87 17.21 -3.38
N VAL A 59 18.49 16.55 -4.48
CA VAL A 59 17.59 17.13 -5.46
C VAL A 59 16.25 17.25 -4.74
N PHE A 60 16.08 18.35 -4.00
CA PHE A 60 14.76 18.75 -3.54
C PHE A 60 14.01 19.16 -4.82
N PRO A 61 12.92 18.47 -5.20
CA PRO A 61 12.04 19.03 -6.21
C PRO A 61 11.60 20.42 -5.73
N ASP A 62 11.65 21.41 -6.61
CA ASP A 62 11.23 22.81 -6.36
C ASP A 62 9.69 22.92 -6.20
N ASP A 63 9.03 21.96 -5.53
CA ASP A 63 7.66 22.09 -5.08
C ASP A 63 7.69 22.51 -3.59
N PRO A 64 7.20 23.72 -3.23
CA PRO A 64 7.15 24.17 -1.85
C PRO A 64 6.23 23.31 -0.95
N TYR A 65 5.58 22.28 -1.51
CA TYR A 65 4.82 21.29 -0.78
C TYR A 65 5.19 19.88 -1.25
N ASP A 66 6.05 19.20 -0.49
CA ASP A 66 6.31 17.76 -0.64
C ASP A 66 5.08 16.97 -0.17
N TYR A 67 4.02 16.97 -1.00
CA TYR A 67 2.84 16.14 -0.78
C TYR A 67 3.21 14.69 -1.10
N GLN A 68 3.75 13.99 -0.11
CA GLN A 68 4.02 12.55 -0.25
C GLN A 68 2.69 11.82 -0.43
N GLN A 69 2.58 11.02 -1.50
CA GLN A 69 1.41 10.15 -1.73
C GLN A 69 1.50 8.92 -0.84
N VAL A 70 1.12 9.06 0.44
CA VAL A 70 1.06 7.94 1.38
C VAL A 70 -0.40 7.61 1.65
N ILE A 71 -0.99 6.82 0.74
CA ILE A 71 -2.40 6.42 0.78
C ILE A 71 -2.53 4.96 0.35
N PHE A 72 -3.48 4.23 0.96
CA PHE A 72 -3.81 2.86 0.58
C PHE A 72 -5.15 2.87 -0.14
N VAL A 73 -5.18 2.45 -1.40
CA VAL A 73 -6.40 2.41 -2.20
C VAL A 73 -6.92 0.98 -2.27
N ASP A 74 -8.21 0.82 -1.98
CA ASP A 74 -8.89 -0.48 -1.99
C ASP A 74 -9.64 -0.70 -3.32
N ASP A 75 -10.31 0.34 -3.83
CA ASP A 75 -11.11 0.25 -5.06
C ASP A 75 -11.13 1.57 -5.86
N LEU A 76 -11.36 1.42 -7.17
CA LEU A 76 -11.51 2.49 -8.15
C LEU A 76 -12.73 2.18 -9.02
N THR A 77 -13.77 3.01 -8.89
CA THR A 77 -15.03 2.87 -9.64
C THR A 77 -15.25 4.07 -10.55
N ILE A 78 -15.45 3.83 -11.85
CA ILE A 78 -15.78 4.87 -12.82
C ILE A 78 -17.30 5.10 -12.83
N ASN A 79 -17.70 6.36 -12.74
CA ASN A 79 -19.09 6.79 -12.81
C ASN A 79 -19.30 7.65 -14.06
N MET A 80 -20.31 7.31 -14.86
CA MET A 80 -20.71 8.08 -16.02
C MET A 80 -22.11 8.64 -15.80
N MET A 81 -22.27 9.95 -15.95
CA MET A 81 -23.57 10.61 -15.83
C MET A 81 -24.25 10.64 -17.19
N GLU A 82 -25.55 10.33 -17.23
CA GLU A 82 -26.37 10.41 -18.44
C GLU A 82 -26.73 11.88 -18.80
N SER A 83 -25.73 12.75 -18.93
CA SER A 83 -25.85 14.16 -19.37
C SER A 83 -25.16 14.39 -20.73
N PHE A 84 -25.47 15.49 -21.41
CA PHE A 84 -24.73 15.91 -22.60
C PHE A 84 -24.30 17.39 -22.50
N PRO A 85 -22.99 17.71 -22.52
CA PRO A 85 -21.85 16.79 -22.59
C PRO A 85 -21.82 15.74 -21.45
N LEU A 86 -21.28 14.56 -21.75
CA LEU A 86 -21.08 13.47 -20.79
C LEU A 86 -20.12 13.94 -19.72
N GLN A 87 -20.46 13.64 -18.46
CA GLN A 87 -19.59 13.84 -17.31
C GLN A 87 -19.13 12.49 -16.81
N VAL A 88 -17.82 12.36 -16.59
CA VAL A 88 -17.19 11.14 -16.07
C VAL A 88 -16.42 11.51 -14.81
N SER A 89 -16.63 10.75 -13.74
CA SER A 89 -15.86 10.85 -12.51
C SER A 89 -15.41 9.49 -12.04
N VAL A 90 -14.44 9.48 -11.15
CA VAL A 90 -13.88 8.27 -10.57
C VAL A 90 -14.02 8.38 -9.06
N THR A 91 -14.71 7.43 -8.45
CA THR A 91 -14.73 7.28 -6.99
C THR A 91 -13.59 6.36 -6.60
N VAL A 92 -12.67 6.88 -5.78
CA VAL A 92 -11.56 6.15 -5.19
C VAL A 92 -11.86 5.98 -3.70
N VAL A 93 -11.85 4.73 -3.22
CA VAL A 93 -12.02 4.43 -1.79
C VAL A 93 -10.81 3.72 -1.24
N GLY A 94 -10.51 3.97 0.02
CA GLY A 94 -9.36 3.37 0.66
C GLY A 94 -9.16 3.86 2.08
N ASN A 95 -7.89 3.86 2.52
CA ASN A 95 -7.49 4.22 3.86
C ASN A 95 -6.25 5.13 3.87
N LEU A 96 -6.30 6.17 4.71
CA LEU A 96 -5.15 6.99 5.09
C LEU A 96 -4.35 6.25 6.18
N PRO A 97 -3.02 6.47 6.26
CA PRO A 97 -2.13 5.69 7.10
C PRO A 97 -2.29 5.94 8.60
N ASP A 98 -2.81 7.11 8.98
CA ASP A 98 -2.98 7.52 10.38
C ASP A 98 -4.09 8.58 10.53
N GLY A 99 -4.35 9.00 11.77
CA GLY A 99 -5.39 9.97 12.11
C GLY A 99 -5.09 11.45 11.80
N CYS A 100 -3.91 11.79 11.27
CA CYS A 100 -3.55 13.18 10.97
C CYS A 100 -3.35 13.45 9.49
N THR A 101 -2.95 12.44 8.72
CA THR A 101 -2.88 12.56 7.27
C THR A 101 -4.25 12.96 6.73
N ARG A 102 -4.28 13.94 5.84
CA ARG A 102 -5.51 14.41 5.18
C ARG A 102 -5.28 14.56 3.68
N ILE A 103 -6.33 14.30 2.90
CA ILE A 103 -6.36 14.63 1.48
C ILE A 103 -6.48 16.16 1.35
N VAL A 104 -5.64 16.74 0.50
CA VAL A 104 -5.63 18.20 0.24
C VAL A 104 -6.04 18.54 -1.17
N ASP A 105 -5.83 17.62 -2.10
CA ASP A 105 -6.21 17.77 -3.50
C ASP A 105 -6.28 16.41 -4.17
N SER A 106 -7.01 16.34 -5.28
CA SER A 106 -7.07 15.16 -6.14
C SER A 106 -7.29 15.61 -7.58
N LYS A 107 -6.63 14.93 -8.52
CA LYS A 107 -6.77 15.25 -9.94
C LYS A 107 -6.57 14.03 -10.82
N ALA A 108 -7.11 14.14 -12.02
CA ALA A 108 -6.83 13.26 -13.13
C ALA A 108 -6.13 14.04 -14.22
N GLU A 109 -5.04 13.51 -14.75
CA GLU A 109 -4.30 14.11 -15.86
C GLU A 109 -4.21 13.12 -17.01
N MET A 110 -4.44 13.59 -18.23
CA MET A 110 -4.26 12.80 -19.42
C MET A 110 -2.76 12.69 -19.72
N ILE A 111 -2.21 11.47 -19.69
CA ILE A 111 -0.77 11.22 -19.89
C ILE A 111 -0.42 10.78 -21.32
N ASP A 112 -1.43 10.37 -22.07
CA ASP A 112 -1.42 10.07 -23.50
C ASP A 112 -2.83 10.25 -24.07
N GLU A 113 -3.05 10.03 -25.36
CA GLU A 113 -4.33 10.32 -26.04
C GLU A 113 -5.56 9.60 -25.46
N THR A 114 -5.37 8.51 -24.70
CA THR A 114 -6.47 7.66 -24.22
C THR A 114 -6.38 7.29 -22.74
N THR A 115 -5.35 7.76 -22.02
CA THR A 115 -5.09 7.33 -20.63
C THR A 115 -5.11 8.51 -19.67
N PHE A 116 -5.98 8.41 -18.66
CA PHE A 116 -5.97 9.25 -17.48
C PHE A 116 -5.15 8.61 -16.36
N GLU A 117 -4.21 9.36 -15.79
CA GLU A 117 -3.52 9.02 -14.54
C GLU A 117 -4.15 9.79 -13.37
N LEU A 118 -4.57 9.06 -12.35
CA LEU A 118 -5.13 9.61 -11.12
C LEU A 118 -4.04 9.91 -10.10
N ARG A 119 -4.18 11.05 -9.42
CA ARG A 119 -3.30 11.46 -8.31
C ARG A 119 -4.15 12.00 -7.17
N ILE A 120 -3.86 11.55 -5.95
CA ILE A 120 -4.38 12.11 -4.71
C ILE A 120 -3.19 12.66 -3.95
N PHE A 121 -3.32 13.88 -3.45
CA PHE A 121 -2.31 14.58 -2.67
C PHE A 121 -2.73 14.59 -1.21
N THR A 122 -1.78 14.24 -0.34
CA THR A 122 -2.00 14.21 1.10
C THR A 122 -1.00 15.09 1.81
N GLU A 123 -1.40 15.62 2.96
CA GLU A 123 -0.55 16.38 3.86
C GLU A 123 -0.62 15.75 5.25
N ARG A 124 0.54 15.67 5.91
CA ARG A 124 0.68 15.18 7.29
C ARG A 124 1.49 16.19 8.10
N PRO A 125 0.93 16.78 9.18
CA PRO A 125 1.67 17.67 10.06
C PRO A 125 2.85 16.95 10.73
N GLU A 126 4.04 17.54 10.74
CA GLU A 126 5.24 16.94 11.33
C GLU A 126 5.16 16.84 12.88
N ASP A 127 4.56 17.84 13.52
CA ASP A 127 4.59 18.01 14.98
C ASP A 127 3.33 17.47 15.70
N MET A 128 2.55 16.61 15.05
CA MET A 128 1.32 16.06 15.65
C MET A 128 1.48 14.59 16.06
N MET A 129 1.05 14.28 17.30
CA MET A 129 0.93 12.90 17.76
C MET A 129 -0.36 12.29 17.21
N CYS A 130 -0.23 11.41 16.23
CA CYS A 130 -1.34 10.83 15.48
C CYS A 130 -1.72 9.43 15.99
N THR A 131 -2.99 9.06 15.84
CA THR A 131 -3.41 7.66 16.06
C THR A 131 -2.83 6.79 14.95
N LEU A 132 -2.33 5.60 15.28
CA LEU A 132 -1.82 4.65 14.28
C LEU A 132 -2.93 3.83 13.60
N ALA A 133 -4.17 4.31 13.68
CA ALA A 133 -5.31 3.65 13.09
C ALA A 133 -5.53 4.18 11.68
N MET A 134 -5.77 3.26 10.74
CA MET A 134 -6.17 3.60 9.38
C MET A 134 -7.49 4.36 9.39
N VAL A 135 -7.56 5.45 8.62
CA VAL A 135 -8.76 6.27 8.48
C VAL A 135 -9.34 6.07 7.08
N PRO A 136 -10.55 5.52 6.95
CA PRO A 136 -11.18 5.35 5.65
C PRO A 136 -11.43 6.69 4.95
N PHE A 137 -11.29 6.71 3.63
CA PHE A 137 -11.66 7.85 2.79
C PHE A 137 -12.44 7.39 1.56
N GLU A 138 -13.18 8.35 0.99
CA GLU A 138 -13.82 8.26 -0.31
C GLU A 138 -13.58 9.60 -1.01
N GLU A 139 -12.94 9.56 -2.19
CA GLU A 139 -12.57 10.73 -2.97
C GLU A 139 -13.17 10.62 -4.38
N ASN A 140 -13.82 11.68 -4.85
CA ASN A 140 -14.40 11.71 -6.19
C ASN A 140 -13.58 12.64 -7.10
N ILE A 141 -12.98 12.07 -8.13
CA ILE A 141 -12.08 12.77 -9.06
C ILE A 141 -12.78 12.92 -10.41
N ASN A 142 -12.99 14.16 -10.86
CA ASN A 142 -13.58 14.40 -12.18
C ASN A 142 -12.55 14.18 -13.29
N LEU A 143 -12.99 13.58 -14.39
CA LEU A 143 -12.20 13.47 -15.62
C LEU A 143 -12.63 14.57 -16.59
N ASP A 144 -11.67 15.34 -17.10
CA ASP A 144 -11.93 16.30 -18.16
C ASP A 144 -12.11 15.56 -19.49
N VAL A 145 -13.35 15.27 -19.82
CA VAL A 145 -13.75 14.51 -21.01
C VAL A 145 -14.41 15.37 -22.09
N GLU A 146 -14.50 16.69 -21.87
CA GLU A 146 -15.10 17.60 -22.84
C GLU A 146 -14.22 17.71 -24.10
N GLY A 147 -14.83 17.67 -25.27
CA GLY A 147 -14.17 17.73 -26.57
C GLY A 147 -13.52 16.42 -27.03
N LEU A 148 -13.50 15.39 -26.20
CA LEU A 148 -12.85 14.12 -26.51
C LEU A 148 -13.61 13.31 -27.59
N PRO A 149 -12.90 12.63 -28.51
CA PRO A 149 -13.53 11.81 -29.54
C PRO A 149 -14.14 10.52 -28.97
N ALA A 150 -15.03 9.91 -29.76
CA ALA A 150 -15.56 8.58 -29.51
C ALA A 150 -14.42 7.54 -29.48
N GLU A 151 -14.10 7.01 -28.30
CA GLU A 151 -12.97 6.09 -28.07
C GLU A 151 -13.14 5.39 -26.71
N THR A 152 -12.35 4.34 -26.46
CA THR A 152 -12.18 3.75 -25.13
C THR A 152 -11.02 4.42 -24.39
N TYR A 153 -11.30 4.96 -23.21
CA TYR A 153 -10.32 5.60 -22.33
C TYR A 153 -9.98 4.69 -21.15
N THR A 154 -8.69 4.64 -20.83
CA THR A 154 -8.16 3.94 -19.66
C THR A 154 -7.99 4.94 -18.51
N VAL A 155 -8.35 4.53 -17.30
CA VAL A 155 -8.14 5.27 -16.07
C VAL A 155 -7.25 4.40 -15.18
N LYS A 156 -6.09 4.93 -14.78
CA LYS A 156 -5.15 4.21 -13.92
C LYS A 156 -4.63 5.06 -12.77
N GLY A 157 -4.28 4.39 -11.68
CA GLY A 157 -3.71 5.03 -10.50
C GLY A 157 -3.61 4.04 -9.36
N PHE A 158 -2.65 4.23 -8.46
CA PHE A 158 -2.52 3.41 -7.24
C PHE A 158 -2.39 1.89 -7.50
N GLY A 159 -1.86 1.51 -8.66
CA GLY A 159 -1.73 0.10 -9.09
C GLY A 159 -3.03 -0.54 -9.60
N LEU A 160 -4.11 0.24 -9.73
CA LEU A 160 -5.39 -0.17 -10.31
C LEU A 160 -5.58 0.44 -11.70
N GLU A 161 -6.37 -0.25 -12.52
CA GLU A 161 -6.72 0.17 -13.88
C GLU A 161 -8.17 -0.24 -14.19
N ASN A 162 -8.92 0.67 -14.83
CA ASN A 162 -10.27 0.44 -15.32
C ASN A 162 -10.48 1.26 -16.62
N SER A 163 -11.58 1.06 -17.33
CA SER A 163 -11.83 1.72 -18.61
C SER A 163 -13.29 2.10 -18.80
N PHE A 164 -13.53 3.17 -19.57
CA PHE A 164 -14.86 3.56 -20.04
C PHE A 164 -14.82 3.89 -21.54
N THR A 165 -15.98 3.88 -22.19
CA THR A 165 -16.10 4.16 -23.63
C THR A 165 -17.01 5.35 -23.85
N LEU A 166 -16.56 6.29 -24.68
CA LEU A 166 -17.41 7.33 -25.26
C LEU A 166 -17.99 6.80 -26.58
N ASP A 167 -19.30 6.58 -26.64
CA ASP A 167 -19.96 6.04 -27.85
C ASP A 167 -20.05 7.07 -29.00
N MET A 168 -19.83 8.35 -28.70
CA MET A 168 -19.81 9.47 -29.65
C MET A 168 -18.84 10.55 -29.17
N ASP A 169 -18.41 11.45 -30.07
CA ASP A 169 -17.63 12.64 -29.71
C ASP A 169 -18.36 13.44 -28.62
N ASN A 170 -17.66 13.76 -27.53
CA ASN A 170 -18.23 14.47 -26.38
C ASN A 170 -18.08 15.99 -26.55
N LYS A 171 -18.85 16.60 -27.47
CA LYS A 171 -18.77 18.03 -27.85
C LYS A 171 -20.09 18.75 -27.70
#